data_AF-N9BDX2-F1
#
_entry.id   AF-N9BDX2-F1
#
_cell.length_a   1.000
_cell.length_b   1.000
_cell.length_c   1.000
_cell.angle_alpha   90.00
_cell.angle_beta   90.00
_cell.angle_gamma   90.00
#
_symmetry.space_group_name_H-M   'P 1'
#
loop_
_entity.id
_entity.type
_entity.pdbx_description
1 polymer ?
#
loop_
_entity_poly.entity_id
_entity_poly.type
_entity_poly.pdbx_seq_one_letter_code
_entity_poly.pdbx_strand_id
1 'polypeptide(L)'
;MKRNMLLAVYGITFTTTITTSTLSLAQPQLHPLEKPSLEVNSTQQPFDFFKSAKQQELNSIQQHENDLFKTQEDRRHTANMSSFERSHYYLINHDTGALNLEENESRNKALINAQREKSFNDDDFRFSQLYWDTQKH
;
A
#
# COMPACT_ATOMS: atom_id res chain seq x y z
N MET A 1 -30.77 -27.63 18.20
CA MET A 1 -30.65 -26.40 17.39
C MET A 1 -29.41 -26.51 16.51
N LYS A 2 -29.58 -26.64 15.19
CA LYS A 2 -28.47 -26.76 14.22
C LYS A 2 -28.18 -25.37 13.63
N ARG A 3 -26.94 -24.89 13.76
CA ARG A 3 -26.47 -23.64 13.14
C ARG A 3 -25.75 -23.99 11.85
N ASN A 4 -26.38 -23.67 10.72
CA ASN A 4 -25.74 -23.76 9.40
C ASN A 4 -24.83 -22.54 9.24
N MET A 5 -23.54 -22.77 8.98
CA MET A 5 -22.55 -21.74 8.73
C MET A 5 -22.37 -21.60 7.22
N LEU A 6 -22.86 -20.49 6.65
CA LEU A 6 -22.65 -20.15 5.24
C LEU A 6 -21.35 -19.36 5.11
N LEU A 7 -20.38 -19.96 4.42
CA LEU A 7 -19.11 -19.34 4.07
C LEU A 7 -19.33 -18.44 2.84
N ALA A 8 -19.28 -17.13 3.02
CA ALA A 8 -19.34 -16.17 1.91
C ALA A 8 -17.94 -15.99 1.31
N VAL A 9 -17.72 -16.56 0.14
CA VAL A 9 -16.52 -16.30 -0.68
C VAL A 9 -16.79 -15.04 -1.50
N TYR A 10 -16.11 -13.94 -1.17
CA TYR A 10 -16.17 -12.71 -1.97
C TYR A 10 -15.25 -12.84 -3.19
N GLY A 11 -15.83 -13.09 -4.36
CA GLY A 11 -15.16 -12.94 -5.64
C GLY A 11 -15.18 -11.47 -6.07
N ILE A 12 -14.01 -10.88 -6.35
CA ILE A 12 -13.92 -9.55 -6.95
C ILE A 12 -14.07 -9.74 -8.47
N THR A 13 -15.23 -9.39 -9.02
CA THR A 13 -15.43 -9.30 -10.47
C THR A 13 -15.16 -7.86 -10.91
N PHE A 14 -14.11 -7.65 -11.71
CA PHE A 14 -13.89 -6.38 -12.39
C PHE A 14 -14.78 -6.31 -13.62
N THR A 15 -15.89 -5.58 -13.55
CA THR A 15 -16.65 -5.15 -14.72
C THR A 15 -16.18 -3.75 -15.13
N THR A 16 -15.42 -3.67 -16.21
CA THR A 16 -15.09 -2.39 -16.85
C THR A 16 -16.29 -1.93 -17.68
N THR A 17 -17.04 -0.95 -17.20
CA THR A 17 -18.03 -0.21 -18.00
C THR A 17 -17.32 0.89 -18.77
N ILE A 18 -17.38 0.83 -20.11
CA ILE A 18 -16.93 1.91 -20.98
C ILE A 18 -18.01 3.00 -20.96
N THR A 19 -17.72 4.12 -20.30
CA THR A 19 -18.57 5.32 -20.32
C THR A 19 -18.36 6.05 -21.64
N THR A 20 -19.29 5.94 -22.58
CA THR A 20 -19.42 6.89 -23.68
C THR A 20 -20.28 8.05 -23.22
N SER A 21 -19.65 9.22 -23.03
CA SER A 21 -20.35 10.46 -22.69
C SER A 21 -21.26 10.86 -23.87
N THR A 22 -22.57 10.81 -23.67
CA THR A 22 -23.56 11.37 -24.59
C THR A 22 -23.77 12.84 -24.25
N LEU A 23 -23.28 13.73 -25.12
CA LEU A 23 -23.56 15.16 -25.04
C LEU A 23 -24.75 15.49 -25.96
N SER A 24 -25.87 15.86 -25.32
CA SER A 24 -26.99 16.69 -25.79
C SER A 24 -27.83 16.26 -27.02
N LEU A 25 -29.14 16.37 -26.81
CA LEU A 25 -30.25 16.10 -27.71
C LEU A 25 -30.53 17.29 -28.65
N ALA A 26 -30.39 17.11 -29.97
CA ALA A 26 -31.03 17.95 -30.98
C ALA A 26 -31.26 17.18 -32.30
N GLN A 27 -32.55 17.05 -32.66
CA GLN A 27 -33.21 16.70 -33.94
C GLN A 27 -32.45 16.02 -35.12
N PRO A 28 -33.05 15.01 -35.79
CA PRO A 28 -32.44 14.36 -36.95
C PRO A 28 -32.71 15.17 -38.22
N GLN A 29 -31.67 15.68 -38.87
CA GLN A 29 -31.71 16.08 -40.27
C GLN A 29 -30.97 15.02 -41.09
N LEU A 30 -31.72 14.29 -41.92
CA LEU A 30 -31.19 13.29 -42.83
C LEU A 30 -30.33 13.98 -43.91
N HIS A 31 -29.00 13.86 -43.80
CA HIS A 31 -28.08 14.17 -44.87
C HIS A 31 -27.65 12.86 -45.58
N PRO A 32 -27.58 12.83 -46.93
CA PRO A 32 -27.17 11.63 -47.64
C PRO A 32 -25.72 11.24 -47.31
N LEU A 33 -25.49 9.94 -47.19
CA LEU A 33 -24.20 9.33 -46.90
C LEU A 33 -23.18 9.62 -48.03
N GLU A 34 -22.44 10.72 -47.94
CA GLU A 34 -21.17 10.83 -48.65
C GLU A 34 -20.16 9.91 -47.94
N LYS A 35 -19.67 8.89 -48.64
CA LYS A 35 -18.62 8.01 -48.15
C LYS A 35 -17.35 8.85 -47.98
N PRO A 36 -16.79 9.01 -46.76
CA PRO A 36 -15.44 9.50 -46.65
C PRO A 36 -14.52 8.39 -47.17
N SER A 37 -13.82 8.65 -48.28
CA SER A 37 -12.64 7.87 -48.64
C SER A 37 -11.58 8.10 -47.56
N LEU A 38 -11.62 7.27 -46.52
CA LEU A 38 -10.58 7.19 -45.51
C LEU A 38 -9.38 6.47 -46.13
N GLU A 39 -8.57 7.22 -46.88
CA GLU A 39 -7.16 6.87 -47.03
C GLU A 39 -6.49 7.04 -45.66
N VAL A 40 -6.63 6.00 -44.83
CA VAL A 40 -5.85 5.86 -43.62
C VAL A 40 -4.44 5.47 -44.08
N ASN A 41 -3.55 6.45 -44.15
CA ASN A 41 -2.10 6.22 -44.12
C ASN A 41 -1.74 5.60 -42.76
N SER A 42 -2.07 4.33 -42.56
CA SER A 42 -1.73 3.57 -41.36
C SER A 42 -0.31 3.03 -41.52
N THR A 43 0.66 3.89 -41.29
CA THR A 43 2.00 3.45 -40.85
C THR A 43 2.04 3.34 -39.32
N GLN A 44 0.98 2.77 -38.71
CA GLN A 44 0.95 2.51 -37.28
C GLN A 44 1.66 1.17 -37.06
N GLN A 45 2.92 1.25 -36.62
CA GLN A 45 3.67 0.07 -36.18
C GLN A 45 2.84 -0.66 -35.11
N PRO A 46 2.66 -1.99 -35.22
CA PRO A 46 1.93 -2.77 -34.22
C PRO A 46 2.62 -2.65 -32.86
N PHE A 47 1.83 -2.39 -31.82
CA PHE A 47 2.34 -2.28 -30.44
C PHE A 47 2.83 -3.64 -29.94
N ASP A 48 4.09 -3.70 -29.51
CA ASP A 48 4.69 -4.93 -28.99
C ASP A 48 4.52 -5.02 -27.47
N PHE A 49 3.47 -5.74 -27.06
CA PHE A 49 3.15 -6.01 -25.65
C PHE A 49 4.26 -6.73 -24.89
N PHE A 50 5.01 -7.62 -25.56
CA PHE A 50 6.07 -8.37 -24.90
C PHE A 50 7.27 -7.47 -24.61
N LYS A 51 7.60 -6.58 -25.55
CA LYS A 51 8.65 -5.58 -25.35
C LYS A 51 8.28 -4.59 -24.25
N SER A 52 7.03 -4.11 -24.21
CA SER A 52 6.59 -3.20 -23.14
C SER A 52 6.60 -3.87 -21.77
N ALA A 53 6.14 -5.12 -21.67
CA ALA A 53 6.14 -5.86 -20.40
C ALA A 53 7.56 -6.08 -19.86
N LYS A 54 8.51 -6.47 -20.74
CA LYS A 54 9.93 -6.58 -20.35
C LYS A 54 10.51 -5.25 -19.88
N GLN A 55 10.20 -4.16 -20.58
CA GLN A 55 10.69 -2.83 -20.18
C GLN A 55 10.13 -2.41 -18.81
N GLN A 56 8.85 -2.70 -18.55
CA GLN A 56 8.23 -2.43 -17.26
C GLN A 56 8.89 -3.23 -16.13
N GLU A 57 9.17 -4.51 -16.35
CA GLU A 57 9.86 -5.36 -15.38
C GLU A 57 11.27 -4.82 -15.09
N LEU A 58 12.04 -4.48 -16.11
CA LEU A 58 13.38 -3.88 -15.94
C LEU A 58 13.33 -2.56 -15.17
N ASN A 59 12.37 -1.69 -15.49
CA ASN A 59 12.19 -0.44 -14.76
C ASN A 59 11.85 -0.69 -13.29
N SER A 60 11.01 -1.69 -13.00
CA SER A 60 10.67 -2.07 -11.62
C SER A 60 11.88 -2.59 -10.85
N ILE A 61 12.74 -3.40 -11.48
CA ILE A 61 13.96 -3.90 -10.86
C ILE A 61 14.90 -2.72 -10.54
N GLN A 62 15.09 -1.82 -11.50
CA GLN A 62 15.97 -0.67 -11.30
C GLN A 62 15.47 0.28 -10.20
N GLN A 63 14.15 0.48 -10.11
CA GLN A 63 13.54 1.23 -9.01
C GLN A 63 13.82 0.57 -7.67
N HIS A 64 13.60 -0.74 -7.56
CA HIS A 64 13.89 -1.50 -6.34
C HIS A 64 15.36 -1.39 -5.93
N GLU A 65 16.31 -1.51 -6.86
CA GLU A 65 17.74 -1.39 -6.56
C GLU A 65 18.09 0.00 -6.04
N ASN A 66 17.55 1.06 -6.65
CA ASN A 66 17.75 2.42 -6.19
C ASN A 66 17.18 2.64 -4.79
N ASP A 67 15.98 2.12 -4.51
CA ASP A 67 15.34 2.22 -3.19
C ASP A 67 16.14 1.48 -2.12
N LEU A 68 16.69 0.31 -2.45
CA LEU A 68 17.56 -0.46 -1.56
C LEU A 68 18.83 0.32 -1.23
N PHE A 69 19.50 0.88 -2.26
CA PHE A 69 20.70 1.68 -2.08
C PHE A 69 20.43 2.90 -1.21
N LYS A 70 19.36 3.64 -1.50
CA LYS A 70 18.93 4.80 -0.73
C LYS A 70 18.68 4.44 0.73
N THR A 71 17.91 3.37 0.99
CA THR A 71 17.63 2.88 2.34
C THR A 71 18.91 2.52 3.09
N GLN A 72 19.88 1.89 2.42
CA GLN A 72 21.15 1.54 3.04
C GLN A 72 21.96 2.78 3.40
N GLU A 73 22.00 3.78 2.53
CA GLU A 73 22.75 5.01 2.77
C GLU A 73 22.11 5.85 3.89
N ASP A 74 20.78 5.97 3.89
CA ASP A 74 20.04 6.61 4.97
C ASP A 74 20.30 5.93 6.32
N ARG A 75 20.34 4.58 6.36
CA ARG A 75 20.71 3.84 7.58
C ARG A 75 22.13 4.15 8.03
N ARG A 76 23.09 4.34 7.12
CA ARG A 76 24.47 4.68 7.48
C ARG A 76 24.55 6.09 8.06
N HIS A 77 23.85 7.05 7.47
CA HIS A 77 23.83 8.43 7.97
C HIS A 77 23.10 8.56 9.31
N THR A 78 22.07 7.74 9.53
CA THR A 78 21.17 7.86 10.68
C THR A 78 21.46 6.86 11.81
N ALA A 79 22.43 5.94 11.66
CA ALA A 79 22.70 4.86 12.61
C ALA A 79 22.93 5.35 14.06
N ASN A 80 23.61 6.48 14.21
CA ASN A 80 23.96 7.06 15.51
C ASN A 80 23.06 8.24 15.93
N MET A 81 22.02 8.53 15.15
CA MET A 81 21.08 9.61 15.43
C MET A 81 19.96 9.13 16.35
N SER A 82 19.50 10.01 17.23
CA SER A 82 18.25 9.81 17.96
C SER A 82 17.05 9.79 17.01
N SER A 83 15.92 9.21 17.42
CA SER A 83 14.69 9.20 16.61
C SER A 83 14.26 10.61 16.19
N PHE A 84 14.46 11.62 17.04
CA PHE A 84 14.17 13.02 16.70
C PHE A 84 15.07 13.53 15.57
N GLU A 85 16.38 13.33 15.69
CA GLU A 85 17.36 13.73 14.67
C GLU A 85 17.14 12.99 13.35
N ARG A 86 16.79 11.69 13.40
CA ARG A 86 16.44 10.90 12.22
C ARG A 86 15.24 11.47 11.47
N SER A 87 14.16 11.79 12.19
CA SER A 87 12.98 12.41 11.59
C SER A 87 13.31 13.75 10.94
N HIS A 88 14.13 14.57 11.58
CA HIS A 88 14.60 15.83 10.99
C HIS A 88 15.44 15.61 9.73
N TYR A 89 16.35 14.64 9.75
CA TYR A 89 17.16 14.27 8.59
C TYR A 89 16.27 13.86 7.40
N TYR A 90 15.26 13.00 7.62
CA TYR A 90 14.36 12.58 6.54
C TYR A 90 13.50 13.73 6.00
N LEU A 91 13.05 14.65 6.86
CA LEU A 91 12.32 15.85 6.43
C LEU A 91 13.17 16.77 5.54
N ILE A 92 14.43 17.01 5.92
CA ILE A 92 15.37 17.84 5.14
C ILE A 92 15.66 17.20 3.79
N ASN A 93 15.79 15.88 3.74
CA ASN A 93 16.04 15.12 2.51
C ASN A 93 14.78 14.81 1.70
N HIS A 94 13.61 15.32 2.13
CA HIS A 94 12.31 15.09 1.49
C HIS A 94 11.98 13.60 1.34
N ASP A 95 12.48 12.75 2.24
CA ASP A 95 12.24 11.31 2.23
C ASP A 95 11.02 10.95 3.07
N THR A 96 9.85 11.13 2.47
CA THR A 96 8.57 10.78 3.11
C THR A 96 8.41 9.27 3.34
N GLY A 97 9.06 8.44 2.52
CA GLY A 97 9.04 6.99 2.68
C GLY A 97 9.76 6.55 3.96
N ALA A 98 10.98 7.04 4.14
CA ALA A 98 11.76 6.75 5.35
C ALA A 98 11.14 7.37 6.61
N LEU A 99 10.58 8.58 6.51
CA LEU A 99 9.88 9.23 7.61
C LEU A 99 8.68 8.40 8.12
N ASN A 100 7.84 7.91 7.20
CA ASN A 100 6.69 7.07 7.53
C ASN A 100 7.12 5.72 8.12
N LEU A 101 8.27 5.20 7.72
CA LEU A 101 8.83 3.97 8.28
C LEU A 101 9.27 4.17 9.73
N GLU A 102 10.01 5.24 10.04
CA GLU A 102 10.44 5.57 11.42
C GLU A 102 9.21 5.77 12.34
N GLU A 103 8.17 6.46 11.86
CA GLU A 103 6.92 6.63 12.62
C GLU A 103 6.27 5.27 12.93
N ASN A 104 6.16 4.39 11.92
CA ASN A 104 5.60 3.05 12.11
C ASN A 104 6.44 2.19 13.05
N GLU A 105 7.77 2.24 12.95
CA GLU A 105 8.66 1.54 13.87
C GLU A 105 8.48 2.02 15.31
N SER A 106 8.39 3.33 15.51
CA SER A 106 8.15 3.93 16.82
C SER A 106 6.81 3.46 17.41
N ARG A 107 5.74 3.51 16.61
CA ARG A 107 4.42 3.01 17.01
C ARG A 107 4.44 1.52 17.37
N ASN A 108 5.12 0.69 16.57
CA ASN A 108 5.24 -0.73 16.84
C ASN A 108 6.00 -1.00 18.15
N LYS A 109 7.09 -0.27 18.41
CA LYS A 109 7.84 -0.37 19.68
C LYS A 109 6.96 0.01 20.87
N ALA A 110 6.18 1.08 20.75
CA ALA A 110 5.25 1.50 21.79
C ALA A 110 4.19 0.42 22.08
N LEU A 111 3.61 -0.19 21.03
CA LEU A 111 2.64 -1.28 21.17
C LEU A 111 3.25 -2.50 21.87
N ILE A 112 4.45 -2.91 21.49
CA ILE A 112 5.16 -4.04 22.11
C ILE A 112 5.46 -3.74 23.59
N ASN A 113 5.84 -2.51 23.92
CA ASN A 113 6.11 -2.12 25.31
C ASN A 113 4.84 -2.12 26.15
N ALA A 114 3.74 -1.56 25.63
CA ALA A 114 2.44 -1.58 26.31
C ALA A 114 1.92 -3.00 26.54
N GLN A 115 2.13 -3.91 25.59
CA GLN A 115 1.80 -5.33 25.76
C GLN A 115 2.63 -5.99 26.87
N ARG A 116 3.94 -5.69 26.93
CA ARG A 116 4.81 -6.19 28.01
C ARG A 116 4.39 -5.65 29.37
N GLU A 117 4.15 -4.35 29.51
CA GLU A 117 3.67 -3.75 30.75
C GLU A 117 2.34 -4.35 31.22
N LYS A 118 1.40 -4.58 30.30
CA LYS A 118 0.14 -5.27 30.61
C LYS A 118 0.39 -6.69 31.17
N SER A 119 1.27 -7.46 30.53
CA SER A 119 1.62 -8.81 31.00
C SER A 119 2.23 -8.79 32.40
N PHE A 120 3.13 -7.84 32.68
CA PHE A 120 3.72 -7.69 34.02
C PHE A 120 2.66 -7.35 35.07
N ASN A 121 1.72 -6.46 34.76
CA ASN A 121 0.65 -6.11 35.69
C ASN A 121 -0.31 -7.29 35.95
N ASP A 122 -0.60 -8.09 34.92
CA ASP A 122 -1.45 -9.28 35.07
C ASP A 122 -0.76 -10.35 35.94
N ASP A 123 0.55 -10.55 35.78
CA ASP A 123 1.31 -11.50 36.60
C ASP A 123 1.45 -11.04 38.06
N ASP A 124 1.70 -9.74 38.29
CA ASP A 124 1.81 -9.17 39.64
C ASP A 124 0.47 -9.21 40.40
N PHE A 125 -0.64 -8.96 39.68
CA PHE A 125 -1.98 -9.13 40.21
C PHE A 125 -2.25 -10.59 40.60
N ARG A 126 -1.91 -11.56 39.74
CA ARG A 126 -2.10 -12.98 40.01
C ARG A 126 -1.24 -13.47 41.18
N PHE A 127 0.00 -12.99 41.29
CA PHE A 127 0.89 -13.34 42.39
C PHE A 127 0.38 -12.79 43.72
N SER A 128 -0.09 -11.54 43.72
CA SER A 128 -0.71 -10.91 44.89
C SER A 128 -1.96 -11.65 45.34
N GLN A 129 -2.80 -12.09 44.40
CA GLN A 129 -4.01 -12.86 44.71
C GLN A 129 -3.66 -14.23 45.32
N LEU A 130 -2.68 -14.94 44.75
CA LEU A 130 -2.22 -16.24 45.26
C LEU A 130 -1.63 -16.14 46.67
N TYR A 131 -0.89 -15.05 46.95
CA TYR A 131 -0.34 -14.76 48.28
C TYR A 131 -1.43 -14.54 49.33
N TRP A 132 -2.46 -13.77 49.01
CA TRP A 132 -3.57 -13.54 49.93
C TRP A 132 -4.42 -14.79 50.16
N ASP A 133 -4.58 -15.64 49.15
CA ASP A 133 -5.30 -16.90 49.26
C ASP A 133 -4.54 -17.93 50.13
N THR A 134 -3.20 -17.91 50.12
CA THR A 134 -2.38 -18.78 50.99
C THR A 134 -2.32 -18.31 52.46
N GLN A 135 -2.57 -17.03 52.75
CA GLN A 135 -2.63 -16.50 54.13
C GLN A 135 -3.98 -16.74 54.83
N LYS A 136 -5.01 -17.21 54.12
CA LYS A 136 -6.36 -17.46 54.66
C LYS A 136 -6.58 -18.88 55.19
N HIS A 137 -5.55 -19.73 55.18
CA HIS A 137 -5.54 -21.09 55.72
C HIS A 137 -4.43 -21.26 56.75
#